data_AF-A0A6I8TA74-F1
#
_entry.id   AF-A0A6I8TA74-F1
#
_cell.length_a   1.000
_cell.length_b   1.000
_cell.length_c   1.000
_cell.angle_alpha   90.00
_cell.angle_beta   90.00
_cell.angle_gamma   90.00
#
_symmetry.space_group_name_H-M   'P 1'
#
loop_
_entity.id
_entity.type
_entity.pdbx_description
1 polymer ?
#
loop_
_entity_poly.entity_id
_entity_poly.type
_entity_poly.pdbx_seq_one_letter_code
_entity_poly.pdbx_strand_id
1 'polypeptide(L)'
;MVATGMSDRCLKILLVADPQILGNTFDKKLYWPLANLDSDWHLSKTYRKALQHTTPDVICFLGDLMDEGSVASAVQYDEYYARFANIFPQPKASTLMIYIPGDNDIGGEGRDQITEENVRRFRQYFDEQPTWELTTHKAKFFNVNRFTGFMPPTDDISWDSESYSIMLSHMSLLKNANSFSERAIDVFRPQIIFSAHDHVSKMAVVHKSDLFRASDHILLNTDRNKRNEISSFNLVNLRYRQELLEIMVPTCSYRMGVMKIGYGYAVLDGDELKYTVLWTSQRFYQLAIYSLMIIPLKLLCGQIWCVIFKRYWCCCRSRNRNYLPLPIG
;
A
#
# COMPACT_ATOMS: atom_id res chain seq x y z
N MET A 1 6.79 -44.14 16.56
CA MET A 1 6.03 -42.89 16.37
C MET A 1 6.96 -41.94 15.64
N VAL A 2 6.75 -41.74 14.36
CA VAL A 2 7.52 -40.78 13.56
C VAL A 2 6.82 -39.43 13.74
N ALA A 3 7.52 -38.47 14.35
CA ALA A 3 7.08 -37.09 14.33
C ALA A 3 7.08 -36.61 12.87
N THR A 4 5.89 -36.47 12.29
CA THR A 4 5.71 -35.81 11.01
C THR A 4 5.88 -34.32 11.25
N GLY A 5 7.14 -33.85 11.20
CA GLY A 5 7.44 -32.43 11.15
C GLY A 5 6.73 -31.79 9.96
N MET A 6 6.33 -30.51 10.10
CA MET A 6 5.81 -29.64 9.05
C MET A 6 6.89 -29.39 7.98
N SER A 7 7.28 -30.43 7.26
CA SER A 7 8.23 -30.38 6.16
C SER A 7 7.52 -29.85 4.92
N ASP A 8 7.93 -28.65 4.49
CA ASP A 8 8.09 -28.23 3.08
C ASP A 8 7.12 -27.21 2.45
N ARG A 9 6.43 -26.35 3.23
CA ARG A 9 5.63 -25.26 2.62
C ARG A 9 5.74 -23.93 3.36
N CYS A 10 6.69 -23.14 2.88
CA CYS A 10 6.95 -21.76 3.28
C CYS A 10 5.93 -20.81 2.62
N LEU A 11 5.04 -20.21 3.42
CA LEU A 11 4.01 -19.29 2.94
C LEU A 11 4.56 -17.86 2.85
N LYS A 12 4.58 -17.30 1.64
CA LYS A 12 5.07 -15.94 1.39
C LYS A 12 3.91 -14.97 1.19
N ILE A 13 3.84 -13.96 2.05
CA ILE A 13 2.76 -12.96 2.08
C ILE A 13 3.36 -11.59 1.77
N LEU A 14 2.89 -10.98 0.69
CA LEU A 14 3.15 -9.56 0.39
C LEU A 14 2.02 -8.71 0.99
N LEU A 15 2.37 -7.70 1.77
CA LEU A 15 1.44 -6.82 2.45
C LEU A 15 1.50 -5.43 1.81
N VAL A 16 0.36 -4.96 1.31
CA VAL A 16 0.20 -3.67 0.64
C VAL A 16 -0.75 -2.82 1.47
N ALA A 17 -0.26 -1.72 2.03
CA ALA A 17 -1.06 -0.81 2.86
C ALA A 17 -1.10 0.59 2.26
N ASP A 18 -2.25 1.25 2.44
CA ASP A 18 -2.52 2.64 2.07
C ASP A 18 -1.95 3.05 0.70
N PRO A 19 -2.23 2.31 -0.40
CA PRO A 19 -1.80 2.77 -1.71
C PRO A 19 -2.46 4.11 -2.08
N GLN A 20 -3.69 4.37 -1.60
CA GLN A 20 -4.48 5.60 -1.77
C GLN A 20 -4.29 6.18 -3.16
N ILE A 21 -4.74 5.42 -4.17
CA ILE A 21 -4.70 5.94 -5.53
C ILE A 21 -5.52 7.23 -5.57
N LEU A 22 -4.91 8.29 -6.10
CA LEU A 22 -5.48 9.63 -6.00
C LEU A 22 -6.79 9.71 -6.77
N GLY A 23 -7.78 10.39 -6.17
CA GLY A 23 -9.03 10.72 -6.84
C GLY A 23 -8.94 12.02 -7.65
N ASN A 24 -10.09 12.55 -8.08
CA ASN A 24 -10.23 13.75 -8.90
C ASN A 24 -11.32 14.71 -8.38
N THR A 25 -11.90 14.43 -7.21
CA THR A 25 -13.02 15.21 -6.66
C THR A 25 -12.51 16.48 -5.97
N PHE A 26 -11.55 16.33 -5.06
CA PHE A 26 -11.16 17.40 -4.15
C PHE A 26 -10.05 18.32 -4.68
N ASP A 27 -9.05 17.79 -5.37
CA ASP A 27 -7.96 18.59 -5.93
C ASP A 27 -8.16 18.86 -7.43
N LYS A 28 -8.29 20.14 -7.78
CA LYS A 28 -8.53 20.62 -9.15
C LYS A 28 -7.37 21.46 -9.68
N LYS A 29 -6.20 21.39 -9.06
CA LYS A 29 -5.02 22.15 -9.49
C LYS A 29 -4.58 21.67 -10.87
N LEU A 30 -4.01 22.57 -11.66
CA LEU A 30 -3.59 22.29 -13.04
C LEU A 30 -2.61 21.10 -13.16
N TYR A 31 -1.78 20.88 -12.14
CA TYR A 31 -0.81 19.78 -12.13
C TYR A 31 -1.39 18.44 -11.64
N TRP A 32 -2.66 18.41 -11.19
CA TRP A 32 -3.26 17.23 -10.57
C TRP A 32 -3.28 15.98 -11.47
N PRO A 33 -3.56 16.07 -12.79
CA PRO A 33 -3.46 14.92 -13.68
C PRO A 33 -2.04 14.33 -13.73
N LEU A 34 -1.01 15.20 -13.69
CA LEU A 34 0.38 14.77 -13.62
C LEU A 34 0.70 14.13 -12.26
N ALA A 35 0.11 14.64 -11.17
CA ALA A 35 0.26 14.06 -9.84
C ALA A 35 -0.32 12.63 -9.76
N ASN A 36 -1.51 12.42 -10.34
CA ASN A 36 -2.14 11.11 -10.51
C ASN A 36 -1.23 10.16 -11.30
N LEU A 37 -0.82 10.57 -12.50
CA LEU A 37 0.04 9.77 -13.36
C LEU A 37 1.35 9.38 -12.67
N ASP A 38 2.00 10.32 -11.97
CA ASP A 38 3.23 10.05 -11.24
C ASP A 38 3.03 9.05 -10.10
N SER A 39 1.92 9.19 -9.36
CA SER A 39 1.55 8.31 -8.26
C SER A 39 1.32 6.88 -8.77
N ASP A 40 0.47 6.73 -9.78
CA ASP A 40 0.14 5.45 -10.40
C ASP A 40 1.40 4.76 -10.96
N TRP A 41 2.27 5.54 -11.62
CA TRP A 41 3.52 5.02 -12.16
C TRP A 41 4.48 4.58 -11.06
N HIS A 42 4.59 5.35 -9.97
CA HIS A 42 5.41 4.99 -8.82
C HIS A 42 4.93 3.68 -8.22
N LEU A 43 3.65 3.61 -7.83
CA LEU A 43 3.03 2.43 -7.22
C LEU A 43 3.17 1.20 -8.11
N SER A 44 2.85 1.32 -9.41
CA SER A 44 2.91 0.18 -10.33
C SER A 44 4.35 -0.32 -10.52
N LYS A 45 5.33 0.60 -10.58
CA LYS A 45 6.75 0.24 -10.71
C LYS A 45 7.31 -0.42 -9.45
N THR A 46 6.98 0.09 -8.27
CA THR A 46 7.48 -0.44 -7.01
C THR A 46 6.80 -1.76 -6.65
N TYR A 47 5.49 -1.89 -6.91
CA TYR A 47 4.76 -3.14 -6.76
C TYR A 47 5.32 -4.24 -7.66
N ARG A 48 5.55 -3.95 -8.95
CA ARG A 48 6.19 -4.92 -9.87
C ARG A 48 7.56 -5.39 -9.38
N LYS A 49 8.36 -4.50 -8.80
CA LYS A 49 9.64 -4.88 -8.21
C LYS A 49 9.48 -5.74 -6.97
N ALA A 50 8.52 -5.41 -6.10
CA ALA A 50 8.20 -6.24 -4.93
C ALA A 50 7.79 -7.64 -5.36
N LEU A 51 6.87 -7.77 -6.32
CA LEU A 51 6.44 -9.06 -6.88
C LEU A 51 7.59 -9.89 -7.46
N GLN A 52 8.47 -9.26 -8.24
CA GLN A 52 9.63 -9.92 -8.83
C GLN A 52 10.60 -10.45 -7.76
N HIS A 53 10.71 -9.72 -6.65
CA HIS A 53 11.61 -10.09 -5.56
C HIS A 53 11.03 -11.17 -4.66
N THR A 54 9.74 -11.11 -4.33
CA THR A 54 9.12 -11.96 -3.32
C THR A 54 8.43 -13.20 -3.89
N THR A 55 7.90 -13.12 -5.11
CA THR A 55 7.08 -14.19 -5.71
C THR A 55 6.01 -14.73 -4.73
N PRO A 56 5.09 -13.86 -4.24
CA PRO A 56 4.24 -14.18 -3.10
C PRO A 56 3.15 -15.19 -3.47
N ASP A 57 2.76 -16.01 -2.48
CA ASP A 57 1.61 -16.92 -2.57
C ASP A 57 0.30 -16.17 -2.25
N VAL A 58 0.38 -15.18 -1.36
CA VAL A 58 -0.74 -14.31 -0.95
C VAL A 58 -0.32 -12.85 -1.02
N ILE A 59 -1.23 -12.00 -1.48
CA ILE A 59 -1.10 -10.54 -1.40
C ILE A 59 -2.28 -10.00 -0.61
N CYS A 60 -2.01 -9.36 0.53
CA CYS A 60 -3.04 -8.71 1.33
C CYS A 60 -2.98 -7.19 1.14
N PHE A 61 -4.07 -6.62 0.67
CA PHE A 61 -4.32 -5.20 0.59
C PHE A 61 -5.07 -4.76 1.85
N LEU A 62 -4.40 -3.98 2.70
CA LEU A 62 -4.82 -3.67 4.07
C LEU A 62 -5.58 -2.35 4.17
N GLY A 63 -6.47 -2.07 3.22
CA GLY A 63 -7.31 -0.88 3.21
C GLY A 63 -6.64 0.39 2.68
N ASP A 64 -7.47 1.42 2.58
CA ASP A 64 -7.19 2.70 1.95
C ASP A 64 -6.66 2.52 0.53
N LEU A 65 -7.42 1.75 -0.25
CA LEU A 65 -7.08 1.40 -1.62
C LEU A 65 -7.21 2.62 -2.54
N MET A 66 -8.28 3.38 -2.34
CA MET A 66 -8.58 4.62 -3.03
C MET A 66 -8.59 5.79 -2.05
N ASP A 67 -8.10 6.95 -2.48
CA ASP A 67 -8.11 8.19 -1.68
C ASP A 67 -9.53 8.77 -1.50
N GLU A 68 -10.43 8.52 -2.45
CA GLU A 68 -11.79 9.07 -2.47
C GLU A 68 -12.86 7.97 -2.62
N GLY A 69 -12.56 6.73 -2.19
CA GLY A 69 -13.44 5.57 -2.40
C GLY A 69 -14.82 5.73 -1.76
N SER A 70 -14.90 6.37 -0.59
CA SER A 70 -16.14 6.61 0.16
C SER A 70 -17.05 7.69 -0.44
N VAL A 71 -16.49 8.65 -1.17
CA VAL A 71 -17.21 9.82 -1.71
C VAL A 71 -17.38 9.80 -3.23
N ALA A 72 -16.71 8.87 -3.92
CA ALA A 72 -16.78 8.75 -5.36
C ALA A 72 -18.22 8.48 -5.83
N SER A 73 -18.61 9.14 -6.92
CA SER A 73 -19.76 8.71 -7.72
C SER A 73 -19.48 7.33 -8.36
N ALA A 74 -20.52 6.63 -8.82
CA ALA A 74 -20.36 5.33 -9.48
C ALA A 74 -19.36 5.36 -10.65
N VAL A 75 -19.44 6.40 -11.50
CA VAL A 75 -18.52 6.60 -12.64
C VAL A 75 -17.08 6.79 -12.17
N GLN A 76 -16.85 7.61 -11.14
CA GLN A 76 -15.52 7.82 -10.58
C GLN A 76 -14.98 6.53 -9.95
N TYR A 77 -15.82 5.78 -9.25
CA TYR A 77 -15.42 4.53 -8.61
C TYR A 77 -14.98 3.49 -9.66
N ASP A 78 -15.71 3.37 -10.77
CA ASP A 78 -15.32 2.54 -11.92
C ASP A 78 -13.95 2.94 -12.47
N GLU A 79 -13.73 4.24 -12.69
CA GLU A 79 -12.45 4.77 -13.18
C GLU A 79 -11.30 4.50 -12.21
N TYR A 80 -11.53 4.72 -10.91
CA TYR A 80 -10.53 4.49 -9.88
C TYR A 80 -10.22 3.00 -9.76
N TYR A 81 -11.22 2.13 -9.78
CA TYR A 81 -11.02 0.68 -9.76
C TYR A 81 -10.22 0.19 -10.98
N ALA A 82 -10.58 0.65 -12.18
CA ALA A 82 -9.85 0.30 -13.40
C ALA A 82 -8.37 0.71 -13.32
N ARG A 83 -8.08 1.90 -12.77
CA ARG A 83 -6.70 2.32 -12.49
C ARG A 83 -6.03 1.44 -11.45
N PHE A 84 -6.69 1.16 -10.34
CA PHE A 84 -6.18 0.30 -9.26
C PHE A 84 -5.78 -1.08 -9.81
N ALA A 85 -6.67 -1.73 -10.55
CA ALA A 85 -6.43 -3.05 -11.14
C ALA A 85 -5.24 -3.05 -12.12
N ASN A 86 -5.02 -1.94 -12.83
CA ASN A 86 -3.89 -1.78 -13.75
C ASN A 86 -2.56 -1.50 -13.02
N ILE A 87 -2.62 -0.83 -11.86
CA ILE A 87 -1.46 -0.58 -11.01
C ILE A 87 -1.02 -1.86 -10.30
N PHE A 88 -1.99 -2.63 -9.79
CA PHE A 88 -1.81 -3.81 -8.95
C PHE A 88 -2.34 -5.09 -9.62
N PRO A 89 -1.83 -5.50 -10.79
CA PRO A 89 -2.30 -6.71 -11.44
C PRO A 89 -1.99 -7.95 -10.59
N GLN A 90 -2.85 -8.96 -10.69
CA GLN A 90 -2.58 -10.28 -10.16
C GLN A 90 -1.37 -10.89 -10.88
N PRO A 91 -0.31 -11.31 -10.17
CA PRO A 91 0.92 -11.79 -10.82
C PRO A 91 0.74 -13.16 -11.48
N LYS A 92 -0.06 -14.05 -10.87
CA LYS A 92 -0.34 -15.41 -11.33
C LYS A 92 -1.73 -15.81 -10.84
N ALA A 93 -2.43 -16.65 -11.58
CA ALA A 93 -3.74 -17.18 -11.19
C ALA A 93 -3.73 -17.94 -9.85
N SER A 94 -2.59 -18.51 -9.46
CA SER A 94 -2.42 -19.21 -8.19
C SER A 94 -2.14 -18.30 -7.00
N THR A 95 -1.86 -17.01 -7.22
CA THR A 95 -1.62 -16.06 -6.12
C THR A 95 -2.97 -15.57 -5.60
N LEU A 96 -3.25 -15.80 -4.32
CA LEU A 96 -4.45 -15.32 -3.66
C LEU A 96 -4.34 -13.81 -3.40
N MET A 97 -5.32 -13.03 -3.84
CA MET A 97 -5.41 -11.60 -3.55
C MET A 97 -6.52 -11.38 -2.52
N ILE A 98 -6.18 -10.71 -1.43
CA ILE A 98 -7.09 -10.41 -0.31
C ILE A 98 -7.21 -8.89 -0.20
N TYR A 99 -8.44 -8.39 -0.09
CA TYR A 99 -8.72 -6.97 0.06
C TYR A 99 -9.60 -6.77 1.29
N ILE A 100 -9.17 -5.87 2.18
CA ILE A 100 -10.00 -5.34 3.25
C ILE A 100 -10.10 -3.82 3.09
N PRO A 101 -11.21 -3.19 3.50
CA PRO A 101 -11.38 -1.74 3.35
C PRO A 101 -10.71 -0.95 4.49
N GLY A 102 -10.25 0.25 4.16
CA GLY A 102 -9.91 1.31 5.12
C GLY A 102 -10.99 2.40 5.15
N ASP A 103 -10.77 3.46 5.91
CA ASP A 103 -11.73 4.56 6.06
C ASP A 103 -11.88 5.39 4.79
N ASN A 104 -10.84 5.55 3.97
CA ASN A 104 -10.98 6.25 2.68
C ASN A 104 -11.76 5.45 1.65
N ASP A 105 -11.88 4.13 1.83
CA ASP A 105 -12.63 3.25 0.95
C ASP A 105 -14.14 3.25 1.24
N ILE A 106 -14.53 3.31 2.52
CA ILE A 106 -15.93 3.11 2.95
C ILE A 106 -16.51 4.22 3.84
N GLY A 107 -15.69 5.19 4.26
CA GLY A 107 -15.99 6.18 5.28
C GLY A 107 -15.52 5.72 6.67
N GLY A 108 -15.65 6.60 7.67
CA GLY A 108 -15.27 6.29 9.05
C GLY A 108 -14.42 7.36 9.73
N GLU A 109 -13.96 8.38 8.98
CA GLU A 109 -13.18 9.50 9.51
C GLU A 109 -13.96 10.83 9.51
N GLY A 110 -13.98 11.48 10.68
CA GLY A 110 -14.49 12.85 10.81
C GLY A 110 -15.95 13.00 10.40
N ARG A 111 -16.20 13.65 9.26
CA ARG A 111 -17.56 13.89 8.71
C ARG A 111 -17.96 12.87 7.65
N ASP A 112 -17.04 12.04 7.21
CA ASP A 112 -17.30 11.00 6.22
C ASP A 112 -17.85 9.76 6.94
N GLN A 113 -19.16 9.59 6.88
CA GLN A 113 -19.84 8.51 7.59
C GLN A 113 -19.81 7.23 6.77
N ILE A 114 -19.67 6.10 7.48
CA ILE A 114 -19.83 4.79 6.87
C ILE A 114 -21.27 4.63 6.40
N THR A 115 -21.46 4.26 5.14
CA THR A 115 -22.78 3.95 4.57
C THR A 115 -22.85 2.50 4.11
N GLU A 116 -24.05 1.90 4.16
CA GLU A 116 -24.26 0.56 3.62
C GLU A 116 -23.95 0.47 2.12
N GLU A 117 -24.17 1.56 1.39
CA GLU A 117 -23.83 1.67 -0.03
C GLU A 117 -22.32 1.53 -0.25
N ASN A 118 -21.51 2.28 0.48
CA ASN A 118 -20.05 2.24 0.35
C ASN A 118 -19.48 0.86 0.70
N VAL A 119 -19.95 0.27 1.81
CA VAL A 119 -19.53 -1.09 2.22
C VAL A 119 -19.90 -2.12 1.16
N ARG A 120 -21.13 -2.05 0.62
CA ARG A 120 -21.59 -2.96 -0.43
C ARG A 120 -20.81 -2.77 -1.73
N ARG A 121 -20.54 -1.52 -2.11
CA ARG A 121 -19.77 -1.18 -3.31
C ARG A 121 -18.35 -1.72 -3.21
N PHE A 122 -17.64 -1.47 -2.11
CA PHE A 122 -16.31 -2.03 -1.90
C PHE A 122 -16.31 -3.56 -2.03
N ARG A 123 -17.26 -4.22 -1.36
CA ARG A 123 -17.39 -5.68 -1.43
C ARG A 123 -17.59 -6.20 -2.85
N GLN A 124 -18.39 -5.52 -3.66
CA GLN A 124 -18.67 -5.93 -5.04
C GLN A 124 -17.45 -5.79 -5.96
N TYR A 125 -16.69 -4.70 -5.85
CA TYR A 125 -15.55 -4.45 -6.74
C TYR A 125 -14.30 -5.26 -6.35
N PHE A 126 -14.06 -5.41 -5.05
CA PHE A 126 -12.86 -6.06 -4.54
C PHE A 126 -13.08 -7.52 -4.12
N ASP A 127 -14.29 -8.07 -4.33
CA ASP A 127 -14.68 -9.40 -3.87
C ASP A 127 -14.30 -9.61 -2.38
N GLU A 128 -14.67 -8.65 -1.54
CA GLU A 128 -14.38 -8.70 -0.11
C GLU A 128 -15.13 -9.89 0.52
N GLN A 129 -14.39 -10.76 1.20
CA GLN A 129 -14.92 -11.93 1.88
C GLN A 129 -14.73 -11.80 3.41
N PRO A 130 -15.55 -12.51 4.21
CA PRO A 130 -15.32 -12.62 5.65
C PRO A 130 -14.01 -13.36 5.96
N THR A 131 -13.71 -14.41 5.19
CA THR A 131 -12.51 -15.23 5.37
C THR A 131 -11.96 -15.73 4.05
N TRP A 132 -10.65 -15.99 4.01
CA TRP A 132 -10.00 -16.70 2.91
C TRP A 132 -9.18 -17.87 3.44
N GLU A 133 -9.15 -18.96 2.70
CA GLU A 133 -8.38 -20.15 3.08
C GLU A 133 -7.43 -20.54 1.95
N LEU A 134 -6.15 -20.71 2.30
CA LEU A 134 -5.14 -21.24 1.41
C LEU A 134 -4.76 -22.64 1.90
N THR A 135 -5.52 -23.63 1.45
CA THR A 135 -5.38 -25.03 1.85
C THR A 135 -3.98 -25.60 1.59
N THR A 136 -3.30 -25.13 0.53
CA THR A 136 -1.93 -25.57 0.21
C THR A 136 -0.94 -25.24 1.33
N HIS A 137 -1.16 -24.16 2.07
CA HIS A 137 -0.28 -23.67 3.13
C HIS A 137 -0.91 -23.76 4.52
N LYS A 138 -2.09 -24.39 4.66
CA LYS A 138 -2.86 -24.44 5.91
C LYS A 138 -2.96 -23.05 6.56
N ALA A 139 -3.42 -22.06 5.80
CA ALA A 139 -3.55 -20.68 6.30
C ALA A 139 -4.97 -20.17 6.12
N LYS A 140 -5.53 -19.61 7.20
CA LYS A 140 -6.85 -18.99 7.21
C LYS A 140 -6.71 -17.52 7.60
N PHE A 141 -7.26 -16.66 6.74
CA PHE A 141 -7.25 -15.21 6.89
C PHE A 141 -8.65 -14.75 7.32
N PHE A 142 -8.71 -13.89 8.33
CA PHE A 142 -9.95 -13.33 8.87
C PHE A 142 -10.00 -11.82 8.63
N ASN A 143 -11.03 -11.35 7.93
CA ASN A 143 -11.31 -9.93 7.75
C ASN A 143 -11.99 -9.37 8.99
N VAL A 144 -11.32 -8.54 9.76
CA VAL A 144 -11.88 -7.91 10.96
C VAL A 144 -11.80 -6.40 10.78
N ASN A 145 -12.96 -5.74 10.76
CA ASN A 145 -13.03 -4.31 10.50
C ASN A 145 -13.54 -3.56 11.72
N ARG A 146 -12.63 -2.80 12.33
CA ARG A 146 -12.89 -2.01 13.53
C ARG A 146 -13.80 -0.81 13.29
N PHE A 147 -13.79 -0.22 12.09
CA PHE A 147 -14.65 0.93 11.77
C PHE A 147 -16.13 0.54 11.73
N THR A 148 -16.43 -0.59 11.08
CA THR A 148 -17.81 -1.09 10.94
C THR A 148 -18.24 -1.97 12.11
N GLY A 149 -17.31 -2.40 12.96
CA GLY A 149 -17.56 -3.44 13.96
C GLY A 149 -17.81 -4.81 13.34
N PHE A 150 -17.39 -5.03 12.09
CA PHE A 150 -17.56 -6.29 11.38
C PHE A 150 -16.56 -7.36 11.84
N MET A 151 -17.08 -8.56 12.04
CA MET A 151 -16.33 -9.79 12.24
C MET A 151 -16.93 -10.90 11.37
N PRO A 152 -16.12 -11.88 10.94
CA PRO A 152 -16.64 -13.04 10.22
C PRO A 152 -17.69 -13.81 11.04
N PRO A 153 -18.71 -14.40 10.41
CA PRO A 153 -19.62 -15.32 11.08
C PRO A 153 -18.86 -16.48 11.76
N THR A 154 -19.33 -16.90 12.93
CA THR A 154 -18.63 -17.91 13.74
C THR A 154 -18.97 -19.35 13.38
N ASP A 155 -20.02 -19.55 12.61
CA ASP A 155 -20.63 -20.87 12.41
C ASP A 155 -19.76 -21.80 11.53
N ASP A 156 -18.87 -21.22 10.70
CA ASP A 156 -17.97 -21.94 9.79
C ASP A 156 -16.50 -21.97 10.27
N ILE A 157 -16.26 -21.70 11.55
CA ILE A 157 -14.89 -21.73 12.09
C ILE A 157 -14.51 -23.15 12.54
N SER A 158 -13.94 -23.92 11.61
CA SER A 158 -13.16 -25.11 11.97
C SER A 158 -11.78 -24.68 12.51
N TRP A 159 -11.51 -25.02 13.78
CA TRP A 159 -10.19 -24.85 14.38
C TRP A 159 -9.30 -26.02 13.98
N ASP A 160 -8.57 -25.87 12.88
CA ASP A 160 -7.43 -26.73 12.62
C ASP A 160 -6.22 -26.19 13.39
N SER A 161 -5.78 -26.94 14.41
CA SER A 161 -4.61 -26.58 15.23
C SER A 161 -3.31 -26.52 14.43
N GLU A 162 -3.29 -27.12 13.24
CA GLU A 162 -2.14 -27.13 12.33
C GLU A 162 -2.18 -25.98 11.31
N SER A 163 -3.23 -25.17 11.30
CA SER A 163 -3.38 -24.04 10.39
C SER A 163 -2.99 -22.70 11.02
N TYR A 164 -2.32 -21.84 10.25
CA TYR A 164 -2.08 -20.45 10.63
C TYR A 164 -3.41 -19.69 10.66
N SER A 165 -3.71 -19.07 11.80
CA SER A 165 -4.81 -18.11 11.95
C SER A 165 -4.26 -16.69 11.86
N ILE A 166 -4.61 -15.97 10.79
CA ILE A 166 -4.09 -14.63 10.49
C ILE A 166 -5.25 -13.65 10.45
N MET A 167 -5.24 -12.63 11.31
CA MET A 167 -6.23 -11.55 11.26
C MET A 167 -5.71 -10.37 10.45
N LEU A 168 -6.58 -9.82 9.62
CA LEU A 168 -6.34 -8.63 8.82
C LEU A 168 -7.32 -7.55 9.28
N SER A 169 -6.82 -6.36 9.60
CA SER A 169 -7.63 -5.20 9.98
C SER A 169 -6.93 -3.94 9.54
N HIS A 170 -7.63 -2.99 8.92
CA HIS A 170 -6.98 -1.72 8.52
C HIS A 170 -6.52 -0.94 9.77
N MET A 171 -7.43 -0.68 10.70
CA MET A 171 -7.06 -0.13 12.01
C MET A 171 -6.39 -1.19 12.88
N SER A 172 -5.47 -0.75 13.74
CA SER A 172 -4.90 -1.64 14.74
C SER A 172 -5.93 -2.20 15.71
N LEU A 173 -5.76 -3.49 16.06
CA LEU A 173 -6.59 -4.18 17.06
C LEU A 173 -6.00 -4.12 18.46
N LEU A 174 -4.67 -4.02 18.61
CA LEU A 174 -4.02 -3.94 19.92
C LEU A 174 -3.89 -2.49 20.41
N LYS A 175 -3.69 -1.53 19.51
CA LYS A 175 -3.59 -0.11 19.86
C LYS A 175 -4.95 0.38 20.37
N ASN A 176 -4.99 0.84 21.61
CA ASN A 176 -6.22 1.26 22.27
C ASN A 176 -7.31 0.18 22.18
N ALA A 177 -6.95 -1.09 22.44
CA ALA A 177 -7.90 -2.19 22.32
C ALA A 177 -9.16 -1.97 23.18
N ASN A 178 -10.28 -2.48 22.69
CA ASN A 178 -11.57 -2.38 23.36
C ASN A 178 -12.30 -3.74 23.32
N SER A 179 -13.56 -3.79 23.77
CA SER A 179 -14.34 -5.02 23.82
C SER A 179 -14.53 -5.69 22.44
N PHE A 180 -14.49 -4.90 21.36
CA PHE A 180 -14.48 -5.44 20.00
C PHE A 180 -13.17 -6.19 19.72
N SER A 181 -12.02 -5.59 20.03
CA SER A 181 -10.71 -6.26 19.89
C SER A 181 -10.65 -7.54 20.70
N GLU A 182 -11.04 -7.49 21.98
CA GLU A 182 -11.06 -8.66 22.88
C GLU A 182 -11.91 -9.79 22.29
N ARG A 183 -13.15 -9.50 21.91
CA ARG A 183 -14.05 -10.49 21.30
C ARG A 183 -13.45 -11.09 20.03
N ALA A 184 -12.84 -10.27 19.17
CA ALA A 184 -12.21 -10.77 17.95
C ALA A 184 -11.03 -11.71 18.26
N ILE A 185 -10.17 -11.34 19.21
CA ILE A 185 -9.01 -12.14 19.63
C ILE A 185 -9.45 -13.47 20.26
N ASP A 186 -10.48 -13.46 21.08
CA ASP A 186 -10.97 -14.65 21.78
C ASP A 186 -11.69 -15.61 20.86
N VAL A 187 -12.53 -15.07 19.96
CA VAL A 187 -13.23 -15.85 18.95
C VAL A 187 -12.23 -16.40 17.94
N PHE A 188 -11.42 -15.56 17.30
CA PHE A 188 -10.61 -15.97 16.14
C PHE A 188 -9.19 -16.48 16.47
N ARG A 189 -8.76 -16.37 17.73
CA ARG A 189 -7.49 -16.90 18.25
C ARG A 189 -6.31 -16.70 17.27
N PRO A 190 -6.05 -15.45 16.82
CA PRO A 190 -5.01 -15.19 15.84
C PRO A 190 -3.64 -15.62 16.36
N GLN A 191 -2.82 -16.15 15.46
CA GLN A 191 -1.39 -16.28 15.69
C GLN A 191 -0.67 -14.97 15.34
N ILE A 192 -1.20 -14.25 14.34
CA ILE A 192 -0.62 -13.01 13.80
C ILE A 192 -1.74 -12.07 13.42
N ILE A 193 -1.55 -10.78 13.69
CA ILE A 193 -2.41 -9.68 13.24
C ILE A 193 -1.60 -8.78 12.32
N PHE A 194 -2.11 -8.52 11.12
CA PHE A 194 -1.57 -7.49 10.23
C PHE A 194 -2.53 -6.30 10.15
N SER A 195 -2.00 -5.10 10.36
CA SER A 195 -2.76 -3.85 10.26
C SER A 195 -2.03 -2.74 9.52
N ALA A 196 -2.66 -1.57 9.36
CA ALA A 196 -2.17 -0.44 8.56
C ALA A 196 -2.55 0.91 9.24
N HIS A 197 -3.08 1.87 8.45
CA HIS A 197 -3.64 3.16 8.88
C HIS A 197 -2.64 4.21 9.36
N ASP A 198 -1.69 3.91 10.27
CA ASP A 198 -0.73 4.92 10.76
C ASP A 198 0.36 5.28 9.72
N HIS A 199 0.37 4.65 8.54
CA HIS A 199 1.34 4.82 7.46
C HIS A 199 2.81 4.50 7.82
N VAL A 200 3.06 3.96 9.01
CA VAL A 200 4.42 3.72 9.54
C VAL A 200 4.54 2.27 9.99
N SER A 201 5.68 1.65 9.66
CA SER A 201 6.01 0.29 10.09
C SER A 201 6.21 0.22 11.60
N LYS A 202 5.35 -0.52 12.30
CA LYS A 202 5.41 -0.72 13.75
C LYS A 202 5.04 -2.16 14.12
N MET A 203 5.33 -2.54 15.35
CA MET A 203 4.84 -3.78 15.95
C MET A 203 4.44 -3.60 17.39
N ALA A 204 3.58 -4.48 17.86
CA ALA A 204 3.30 -4.67 19.28
C ALA A 204 3.31 -6.18 19.60
N VAL A 205 3.91 -6.51 20.75
CA VAL A 205 3.76 -7.82 21.39
C VAL A 205 3.10 -7.55 22.74
N VAL A 206 1.88 -8.04 22.90
CA VAL A 206 1.03 -7.72 24.07
C VAL A 206 0.55 -9.01 24.70
N HIS A 207 0.77 -9.18 25.99
CA HIS A 207 0.18 -10.30 26.73
C HIS A 207 -1.35 -10.14 26.79
N LYS A 208 -2.11 -11.22 26.59
CA LYS A 208 -3.58 -11.17 26.54
C LYS A 208 -4.23 -10.48 27.75
N SER A 209 -3.67 -10.69 28.96
CA SER A 209 -4.19 -10.02 30.18
C SER A 209 -3.99 -8.51 30.21
N ASP A 210 -3.07 -7.99 29.40
CA ASP A 210 -2.75 -6.57 29.31
C ASP A 210 -3.41 -5.89 28.11
N LEU A 211 -4.35 -6.57 27.42
CA LEU A 211 -4.97 -6.08 26.19
C LEU A 211 -5.56 -4.67 26.33
N PHE A 212 -6.22 -4.36 27.44
CA PHE A 212 -6.82 -3.05 27.71
C PHE A 212 -5.85 -2.00 28.25
N ARG A 213 -4.60 -2.37 28.50
CA ARG A 213 -3.55 -1.39 28.85
C ARG A 213 -3.08 -0.73 27.56
N ALA A 214 -2.65 0.53 27.67
CA ALA A 214 -2.04 1.21 26.54
C ALA A 214 -0.84 0.39 26.05
N SER A 215 -0.91 -0.10 24.81
CA SER A 215 0.19 -0.79 24.15
C SER A 215 1.00 0.22 23.33
N ASP A 216 2.28 0.37 23.64
CA ASP A 216 3.17 1.17 22.81
C ASP A 216 3.64 0.36 21.61
N HIS A 217 3.08 0.65 20.44
CA HIS A 217 3.61 0.12 19.18
C HIS A 217 5.00 0.70 18.93
N ILE A 218 6.00 -0.18 18.90
CA ILE A 218 7.39 0.20 18.65
C ILE A 218 7.68 0.22 17.15
N LEU A 219 8.58 1.10 16.71
CA LEU A 219 8.98 1.18 15.31
C LEU A 219 9.66 -0.12 14.86
N LEU A 220 9.25 -0.63 13.70
CA LEU A 220 9.76 -1.87 13.13
C LEU A 220 10.46 -1.61 11.80
N ASN A 221 11.72 -2.02 11.66
CA ASN A 221 12.53 -1.83 10.44
C ASN A 221 12.70 -0.36 9.98
N THR A 222 12.41 0.64 10.80
CA THR A 222 12.45 2.05 10.34
C THR A 222 13.80 2.73 10.56
N ASP A 223 14.58 2.31 11.55
CA ASP A 223 15.90 2.86 11.85
C ASP A 223 16.89 2.60 10.72
N ARG A 224 17.76 3.58 10.41
CA ARG A 224 18.68 3.50 9.26
C ARG A 224 19.51 2.22 9.25
N ASN A 225 19.97 1.77 10.42
CA ASN A 225 20.81 0.58 10.56
C ASN A 225 20.00 -0.73 10.54
N LYS A 226 18.70 -0.66 10.81
CA LYS A 226 17.79 -1.80 10.92
C LYS A 226 16.87 -1.99 9.73
N ARG A 227 16.98 -1.15 8.68
CA ARG A 227 16.05 -1.15 7.54
C ARG A 227 16.02 -2.47 6.78
N ASN A 228 17.16 -3.14 6.70
CA ASN A 228 17.33 -4.39 5.97
C ASN A 228 17.31 -5.61 6.91
N GLU A 229 17.05 -5.40 8.21
CA GLU A 229 16.93 -6.52 9.15
C GLU A 229 15.68 -7.35 8.83
N ILE A 230 15.77 -8.64 9.11
CA ILE A 230 14.64 -9.55 9.07
C ILE A 230 14.29 -9.85 10.52
N SER A 231 13.11 -9.45 10.94
CA SER A 231 12.60 -9.73 12.28
C SER A 231 12.01 -11.14 12.29
N SER A 232 12.46 -11.95 13.25
CA SER A 232 11.99 -13.33 13.44
C SER A 232 11.15 -13.44 14.70
N PHE A 233 10.01 -14.11 14.59
CA PHE A 233 9.08 -14.34 15.69
C PHE A 233 8.73 -15.83 15.75
N ASN A 234 8.95 -16.45 16.91
CA ASN A 234 8.54 -17.83 17.13
C ASN A 234 7.08 -17.86 17.63
N LEU A 235 6.18 -18.34 16.79
CA LEU A 235 4.74 -18.33 17.00
C LEU A 235 4.30 -19.28 18.12
N VAL A 236 5.01 -20.41 18.29
CA VAL A 236 4.76 -21.35 19.40
C VAL A 236 5.08 -20.70 20.74
N ASN A 237 6.21 -19.99 20.84
CA ASN A 237 6.60 -19.28 22.05
C ASN A 237 5.61 -18.16 22.39
N LEU A 238 5.18 -17.38 21.40
CA LEU A 238 4.17 -16.33 21.59
C LEU A 238 2.87 -16.95 22.12
N ARG A 239 2.39 -18.02 21.49
CA ARG A 239 1.19 -18.75 21.92
C ARG A 239 1.32 -19.30 23.34
N TYR A 240 2.46 -19.92 23.67
CA TYR A 240 2.73 -20.47 25.01
C TYR A 240 2.70 -19.37 26.09
N ARG A 241 3.26 -18.20 25.77
CA ARG A 241 3.27 -17.03 26.66
C ARG A 241 1.97 -16.25 26.64
N GLN A 242 0.96 -16.66 25.87
CA GLN A 242 -0.28 -15.90 25.66
C GLN A 242 -0.03 -14.47 25.17
N GLU A 243 1.01 -14.29 24.36
CA GLU A 243 1.37 -13.02 23.74
C GLU A 243 0.75 -12.94 22.33
N LEU A 244 0.16 -11.78 22.03
CA LEU A 244 -0.38 -11.43 20.73
C LEU A 244 0.66 -10.62 19.95
N LEU A 245 0.87 -10.97 18.68
CA LEU A 245 1.71 -10.21 17.77
C LEU A 245 0.84 -9.45 16.78
N GLU A 246 1.00 -8.13 16.76
CA GLU A 246 0.49 -7.27 15.69
C GLU A 246 1.63 -6.57 14.98
N ILE A 247 1.61 -6.64 13.64
CA ILE A 247 2.52 -5.90 12.77
C ILE A 247 1.70 -4.92 11.95
N MET A 248 2.01 -3.64 12.13
CA MET A 248 1.44 -2.54 11.37
C MET A 248 2.34 -2.23 10.18
N VAL A 249 1.77 -2.36 8.99
CA VAL A 249 2.44 -2.26 7.70
C VAL A 249 2.53 -0.79 7.29
N PRO A 250 3.69 -0.29 6.81
CA PRO A 250 3.81 1.07 6.35
C PRO A 250 3.03 1.29 5.05
N THR A 251 2.64 2.53 4.78
CA THR A 251 2.09 2.89 3.46
C THR A 251 3.10 2.59 2.35
N CYS A 252 2.59 2.14 1.21
CA CYS A 252 3.38 2.02 -0.02
C CYS A 252 3.38 3.30 -0.87
N SER A 253 2.59 4.31 -0.49
CA SER A 253 2.38 5.54 -1.25
C SER A 253 3.10 6.73 -0.63
N TYR A 254 3.94 7.41 -1.41
CA TYR A 254 4.55 8.67 -0.98
C TYR A 254 3.51 9.80 -0.85
N ARG A 255 2.29 9.61 -1.35
CA ARG A 255 1.22 10.61 -1.24
C ARG A 255 0.71 10.80 0.17
N MET A 256 1.02 9.87 1.09
CA MET A 256 0.70 10.00 2.51
C MET A 256 1.63 10.95 3.27
N GLY A 257 2.49 11.69 2.57
CA GLY A 257 3.34 12.71 3.19
C GLY A 257 4.51 12.16 4.01
N VAL A 258 4.71 10.83 4.04
CA VAL A 258 5.79 10.19 4.79
C VAL A 258 6.96 9.78 3.89
N MET A 259 8.19 9.90 4.41
CA MET A 259 9.40 9.58 3.65
C MET A 259 9.68 8.07 3.56
N LYS A 260 9.29 7.31 4.58
CA LYS A 260 9.58 5.88 4.70
C LYS A 260 8.37 5.09 4.23
N ILE A 261 8.40 4.66 2.97
CA ILE A 261 7.32 3.91 2.33
C ILE A 261 7.84 2.57 1.79
N GLY A 262 6.99 1.57 1.76
CA GLY A 262 7.39 0.22 1.39
C GLY A 262 6.24 -0.77 1.35
N TYR A 263 6.59 -2.02 1.12
CA TYR A 263 5.65 -3.14 1.22
C TYR A 263 6.09 -4.02 2.38
N GLY A 264 5.17 -4.43 3.24
CA GLY A 264 5.47 -5.46 4.23
C GLY A 264 5.69 -6.79 3.53
N TYR A 265 6.65 -7.58 3.99
CA TYR A 265 6.88 -8.92 3.47
C TYR A 265 7.03 -9.89 4.64
N ALA A 266 6.09 -10.83 4.72
CA ALA A 266 6.03 -11.85 5.75
C ALA A 266 6.25 -13.23 5.13
N VAL A 267 6.99 -14.08 5.83
CA VAL A 267 7.26 -15.45 5.45
C VAL A 267 6.99 -16.34 6.65
N LEU A 268 6.07 -17.28 6.50
CA LEU A 268 5.75 -18.28 7.50
C LEU A 268 6.42 -19.60 7.12
N ASP A 269 7.33 -20.06 7.97
CA ASP A 269 8.15 -21.24 7.76
C ASP A 269 8.13 -22.09 9.04
N GLY A 270 7.22 -23.07 9.08
CA GLY A 270 6.95 -23.84 10.30
C GLY A 270 6.43 -22.93 11.42
N ASP A 271 7.09 -22.96 12.57
CA ASP A 271 6.69 -22.16 13.74
C ASP A 271 7.26 -20.74 13.74
N GLU A 272 7.97 -20.33 12.69
CA GLU A 272 8.63 -19.04 12.60
C GLU A 272 7.94 -18.10 11.59
N LEU A 273 7.62 -16.90 12.04
CA LEU A 273 7.30 -15.76 11.19
C LEU A 273 8.56 -14.92 10.99
N LYS A 274 8.97 -14.73 9.74
CA LYS A 274 9.97 -13.75 9.33
C LYS A 274 9.29 -12.57 8.69
N TYR A 275 9.62 -11.36 9.12
CA TYR A 275 9.06 -10.12 8.58
C TYR A 275 10.15 -9.12 8.24
N THR A 276 9.95 -8.40 7.14
CA THR A 276 10.74 -7.21 6.81
C THR A 276 9.89 -6.23 5.99
N VAL A 277 10.45 -5.05 5.73
CA VAL A 277 9.84 -4.06 4.84
C VAL A 277 10.69 -3.88 3.60
N LEU A 278 10.07 -4.06 2.44
CA LEU A 278 10.65 -3.75 1.14
C LEU A 278 10.57 -2.23 0.91
N TRP A 279 11.50 -1.50 1.52
CA TRP A 279 11.57 -0.05 1.40
C TRP A 279 11.76 0.39 -0.05
N THR A 280 10.92 1.32 -0.51
CA THR A 280 11.10 1.92 -1.83
C THR A 280 12.01 3.15 -1.75
N SER A 281 12.39 3.66 -2.92
CA SER A 281 13.14 4.91 -3.00
C SER A 281 12.31 6.09 -2.52
N GLN A 282 12.91 6.96 -1.70
CA GLN A 282 12.24 8.14 -1.16
C GLN A 282 11.88 9.13 -2.28
N ARG A 283 10.62 9.07 -2.73
CA ARG A 283 10.15 9.77 -3.94
C ARG A 283 10.28 11.29 -3.84
N PHE A 284 10.12 11.85 -2.64
CA PHE A 284 10.29 13.29 -2.41
C PHE A 284 11.66 13.82 -2.85
N TYR A 285 12.75 13.09 -2.59
CA TYR A 285 14.08 13.51 -3.07
C TYR A 285 14.20 13.45 -4.59
N GLN A 286 13.57 12.47 -5.23
CA GLN A 286 13.55 12.38 -6.69
C GLN A 286 12.78 13.55 -7.30
N LEU A 287 11.60 13.86 -6.75
CA LEU A 287 10.78 14.99 -7.21
C LEU A 287 11.50 16.34 -6.98
N ALA A 288 12.21 16.49 -5.86
CA ALA A 288 13.04 17.66 -5.61
C ALA A 288 14.16 17.80 -6.67
N ILE A 289 14.87 16.70 -6.97
CA ILE A 289 15.91 16.68 -8.01
C ILE A 289 15.29 17.03 -9.38
N TYR A 290 14.15 16.44 -9.75
CA TYR A 290 13.47 16.75 -11.01
C TYR A 290 13.10 18.23 -11.09
N SER A 291 12.61 18.80 -9.99
CA SER A 291 12.24 20.22 -9.92
C SER A 291 13.46 21.13 -10.11
N LEU A 292 14.59 20.78 -9.49
CA LEU A 292 15.86 21.51 -9.66
C LEU A 292 16.38 21.43 -11.11
N MET A 293 16.13 20.32 -11.80
CA MET A 293 16.52 20.14 -13.21
C MET A 293 15.68 20.93 -14.21
N ILE A 294 14.54 21.50 -13.81
CA ILE A 294 13.69 22.34 -14.69
C ILE A 294 14.43 23.63 -15.09
N ILE A 295 15.21 24.22 -14.18
CA ILE A 295 15.94 25.48 -14.43
C ILE A 295 16.99 25.32 -15.55
N PRO A 296 17.94 24.39 -15.48
CA PRO A 296 18.91 24.20 -16.57
C PRO A 296 18.24 23.77 -17.88
N LEU A 297 17.15 22.99 -17.82
CA LEU A 297 16.39 22.62 -19.01
C LEU A 297 15.77 23.84 -19.69
N LYS A 298 15.15 24.75 -18.92
CA LYS A 298 14.61 26.02 -19.44
C LYS A 298 15.70 26.89 -20.06
N LEU A 299 16.87 26.99 -19.43
CA LEU A 299 18.00 27.74 -19.97
C LEU A 299 18.48 27.15 -21.30
N LEU A 300 18.61 25.82 -21.38
CA LEU A 300 19.00 25.12 -22.61
C LEU A 300 17.97 25.31 -23.72
N CYS A 301 16.68 25.10 -23.43
CA CYS A 301 15.59 25.36 -24.37
C CYS A 301 15.57 26.81 -24.85
N GLY A 302 15.79 27.78 -23.96
CA GLY A 302 15.89 29.20 -24.29
C GLY A 302 17.07 29.50 -25.21
N GLN A 303 18.24 28.89 -24.97
CA GLN A 303 19.40 29.02 -25.86
C GLN A 303 19.12 28.45 -27.25
N ILE A 304 18.53 27.26 -27.33
CA ILE A 304 18.14 26.63 -28.60
C ILE A 304 17.13 27.53 -29.34
N TRP A 305 16.11 28.02 -28.63
CA TRP A 305 15.10 28.92 -29.20
C TRP A 305 15.73 30.21 -29.73
N CYS A 306 16.63 30.83 -28.99
CA CYS A 306 17.38 32.02 -29.42
C CYS A 306 18.23 31.75 -30.68
N VAL A 307 18.87 30.58 -30.77
CA VAL A 307 19.65 30.19 -31.96
C VAL A 307 18.74 29.98 -33.18
N ILE A 308 17.60 29.31 -33.00
CA ILE A 308 16.59 29.11 -34.05
C ILE A 308 16.04 30.46 -34.52
N PHE A 309 15.63 31.33 -33.60
CA PHE A 309 15.13 32.67 -33.93
C PHE A 309 16.17 33.53 -34.64
N LYS A 310 17.43 33.52 -34.20
CA LYS A 310 18.52 34.21 -34.92
C LYS A 310 18.66 33.70 -36.36
N ARG A 311 18.54 32.38 -36.57
CA ARG A 311 18.63 31.78 -37.91
C ARG A 311 17.50 32.21 -38.83
N TYR A 312 16.26 32.30 -38.32
CA TYR A 312 15.11 32.74 -39.12
C TYR A 312 15.04 34.27 -39.31
N TRP A 313 15.48 35.07 -38.33
CA TRP A 313 15.45 36.54 -38.43
C TRP A 313 16.60 37.10 -39.26
N CYS A 314 17.78 36.45 -39.26
CA CYS A 314 18.92 36.88 -40.09
C CYS A 314 18.76 36.59 -41.59
N CYS A 315 17.84 35.71 -42.00
CA CYS A 315 17.53 35.49 -43.42
C CYS A 315 16.79 36.65 -44.09
N CYS A 316 16.33 37.66 -43.34
CA CYS A 316 15.67 38.85 -43.89
C CYS A 316 16.61 40.02 -44.21
N ARG A 317 17.94 39.84 -44.16
CA ARG A 317 18.87 40.95 -44.45
C ARG A 317 20.03 40.57 -45.39
N SER A 318 19.71 40.49 -46.67
CA SER A 318 20.53 41.11 -47.73
C SER A 318 19.63 41.49 -48.90
N ARG A 319 19.17 42.75 -48.92
CA ARG A 319 18.67 43.36 -50.15
C ARG A 319 19.87 44.01 -50.81
N ASN A 320 20.45 43.35 -51.82
CA ASN A 320 21.48 43.97 -52.67
C ASN A 320 20.93 45.31 -53.18
N ARG A 321 21.51 46.41 -52.69
CA ARG A 321 21.30 47.72 -53.30
C ARG A 321 22.09 47.73 -54.61
N ASN A 322 21.42 47.42 -55.71
CA ASN A 322 21.93 47.71 -57.04
C ASN A 322 21.99 49.24 -57.17
N TYR A 323 23.19 49.80 -57.07
CA TYR A 323 23.44 51.19 -57.46
C TYR A 323 23.41 51.24 -58.99
N LEU A 324 22.40 51.92 -59.55
CA LEU A 324 22.36 52.29 -60.97
C LEU A 324 23.45 53.34 -61.25
N PRO A 325 24.22 53.23 -62.34
CA PRO A 325 25.19 54.26 -62.70
C PRO A 325 24.44 55.50 -63.22
N LEU A 326 24.87 56.68 -62.76
CA LEU A 326 24.41 57.97 -63.26
C LEU A 326 24.86 58.15 -64.73
N PRO A 327 24.02 58.75 -65.60
CA PRO A 327 24.43 59.04 -66.98
C PRO A 327 25.45 60.18 -66.98
N ILE A 328 26.56 59.96 -67.67
CA ILE A 328 27.54 61.00 -67.99
C ILE A 328 26.91 61.88 -69.07
N GLY A 329 26.76 63.17 -68.76
CA GLY A 329 26.42 64.23 -69.72
C GLY A 329 27.66 64.87 -70.30
#